data_AF-A0A938RBA6-F1
#
_entry.id   AF-A0A938RBA6-F1
#
_cell.length_a   1.000
_cell.length_b   1.000
_cell.length_c   1.000
_cell.angle_alpha   90.00
_cell.angle_beta   90.00
_cell.angle_gamma   90.00
#
_symmetry.space_group_name_H-M   'P 1'
#
loop_
_entity.id
_entity.type
_entity.pdbx_description
1 polymer ?
#
loop_
_entity_poly.entity_id
_entity_poly.type
_entity_poly.pdbx_seq_one_letter_code
_entity_poly.pdbx_strand_id
1 'polypeptide(L)'
;RVKAQISKYRERIENTPLRELAMANLSRDHQNTKDLYQTLLKKSEEAQQAENLERRQKGEQFKIIDAARLPEKPFRPDILKILLIGLTLGLASGFGLAFFREQMDHSFRDAEDLEATVGFKVLANIPKIEKKAA
;
A
#
# COMPACT_ATOMS: atom_id res chain seq x y z
N ARG A 1 -78.24 -8.85 67.23
CA ARG A 1 -77.65 -9.60 66.08
C ARG A 1 -77.64 -8.78 64.79
N VAL A 2 -78.75 -8.15 64.38
CA VAL A 2 -78.83 -7.33 63.14
C VAL A 2 -77.86 -6.13 63.12
N LYS A 3 -77.73 -5.38 64.24
CA LYS A 3 -76.75 -4.26 64.33
C LYS A 3 -75.29 -4.68 64.10
N ALA A 4 -74.92 -5.90 64.51
CA ALA A 4 -73.55 -6.42 64.32
C ALA A 4 -73.28 -6.88 62.87
N GLN A 5 -74.32 -7.29 62.14
CA GLN A 5 -74.20 -7.55 60.70
C GLN A 5 -74.07 -6.24 59.92
N ILE A 6 -74.83 -5.20 60.29
CA ILE A 6 -74.75 -3.88 59.66
C ILE A 6 -73.36 -3.25 59.85
N SER A 7 -72.73 -3.39 61.02
CA SER A 7 -71.38 -2.86 61.22
C SER A 7 -70.34 -3.59 60.37
N LYS A 8 -70.41 -4.93 60.26
CA LYS A 8 -69.53 -5.72 59.37
C LYS A 8 -69.71 -5.35 57.89
N TYR A 9 -70.93 -5.05 57.45
CA TYR A 9 -71.16 -4.62 56.07
C TYR A 9 -70.69 -3.18 55.81
N ARG A 10 -70.87 -2.25 56.78
CA ARG A 10 -70.29 -0.90 56.68
C ARG A 10 -68.77 -0.93 56.61
N GLU A 11 -68.12 -1.72 57.47
CA GLU A 11 -66.67 -1.89 57.49
C GLU A 11 -66.14 -2.48 56.17
N ARG A 12 -66.88 -3.42 55.56
CA ARG A 12 -66.52 -3.93 54.23
C ARG A 12 -66.66 -2.88 53.13
N ILE A 13 -67.71 -2.05 53.18
CA ILE A 13 -67.94 -0.98 52.19
C ILE A 13 -66.88 0.11 52.32
N GLU A 14 -66.45 0.45 53.54
CA GLU A 14 -65.36 1.42 53.77
C GLU A 14 -63.99 0.87 53.34
N ASN A 15 -63.76 -0.44 53.39
CA ASN A 15 -62.51 -1.06 52.96
C ASN A 15 -62.43 -1.40 51.45
N THR A 16 -63.55 -1.39 50.73
CA THR A 16 -63.59 -1.59 49.26
C THR A 16 -62.78 -0.53 48.47
N PRO A 17 -62.97 0.79 48.68
CA PRO A 17 -62.22 1.81 47.93
C PRO A 17 -60.71 1.76 48.19
N LEU A 18 -60.28 1.34 49.39
CA LEU A 18 -58.87 1.15 49.70
C LEU A 18 -58.23 0.01 48.90
N ARG A 19 -58.96 -1.10 48.67
CA ARG A 19 -58.49 -2.21 47.83
C ARG A 19 -58.46 -1.84 46.35
N GLU A 20 -59.45 -1.12 45.86
CA GLU A 20 -59.47 -0.63 44.48
C GLU A 20 -58.30 0.31 44.21
N LEU A 21 -58.01 1.23 45.14
CA LEU A 21 -56.89 2.15 45.05
C LEU A 21 -55.53 1.43 45.11
N ALA A 22 -55.39 0.43 45.98
CA ALA A 22 -54.18 -0.40 46.05
C ALA A 22 -53.94 -1.19 44.76
N MET A 23 -54.99 -1.77 44.16
CA MET A 23 -54.89 -2.50 42.89
C MET A 23 -54.59 -1.56 41.72
N ALA A 24 -55.19 -0.37 41.69
CA ALA A 24 -54.90 0.66 40.69
C ALA A 24 -53.44 1.12 40.76
N ASN A 25 -52.91 1.37 41.97
CA ASN A 25 -51.51 1.72 42.18
C ASN A 25 -50.57 0.59 41.73
N LEU A 26 -50.86 -0.66 42.12
CA LEU A 26 -50.06 -1.80 41.71
C LEU A 26 -50.05 -1.99 40.18
N SER A 27 -51.20 -1.82 39.53
CA SER A 27 -51.30 -1.89 38.07
C SER A 27 -50.49 -0.77 37.40
N ARG A 28 -50.51 0.45 37.98
CA ARG A 28 -49.74 1.59 37.47
C ARG A 28 -48.24 1.38 37.61
N ASP A 29 -47.80 0.89 38.77
CA ASP A 29 -46.39 0.59 39.02
C ASP A 29 -45.90 -0.55 38.12
N HIS A 30 -46.72 -1.58 37.90
CA HIS A 30 -46.40 -2.63 36.96
C HIS A 30 -46.26 -2.09 35.53
N GLN A 31 -47.18 -1.24 35.10
CA GLN A 31 -47.13 -0.61 33.78
C GLN A 31 -45.87 0.25 33.61
N ASN A 32 -45.58 1.11 34.58
CA ASN A 32 -44.38 1.96 34.58
C ASN A 32 -43.09 1.13 34.54
N THR A 33 -43.04 0.04 35.31
CA THR A 33 -41.87 -0.85 35.35
C THR A 33 -41.68 -1.56 34.01
N LYS A 34 -42.77 -1.99 33.38
CA LYS A 34 -42.75 -2.63 32.07
C LYS A 34 -42.29 -1.66 30.98
N ASP A 35 -42.77 -0.43 30.99
CA ASP A 35 -42.40 0.61 30.04
C ASP A 35 -40.92 1.01 30.19
N LEU A 36 -40.44 1.13 31.44
CA LEU A 36 -39.03 1.36 31.73
C LEU A 36 -38.15 0.21 31.22
N TYR A 37 -38.56 -1.04 31.48
CA TYR A 37 -37.85 -2.22 30.98
C TYR A 37 -37.76 -2.22 29.45
N GLN A 38 -38.87 -1.97 28.76
CA GLN A 38 -38.88 -1.89 27.29
C GLN A 38 -37.96 -0.76 26.77
N THR A 39 -37.96 0.39 27.43
CA THR A 39 -37.09 1.51 27.07
C THR A 39 -35.61 1.16 27.26
N LEU A 40 -35.25 0.53 28.37
CA LEU A 40 -33.88 0.09 28.64
C LEU A 40 -33.43 -1.00 27.67
N LEU A 41 -34.30 -1.94 27.33
CA LEU A 41 -34.03 -2.98 26.34
C LEU A 41 -33.73 -2.36 24.98
N LYS A 42 -34.58 -1.44 24.52
CA LYS A 42 -34.38 -0.74 23.25
C LYS A 42 -33.06 0.03 23.23
N LYS A 43 -32.74 0.76 24.30
CA LYS A 43 -31.48 1.51 24.42
C LYS A 43 -30.26 0.59 24.42
N SER A 44 -30.35 -0.60 25.00
CA SER A 44 -29.30 -1.62 24.96
C SER A 44 -29.09 -2.15 23.54
N GLU A 45 -30.16 -2.44 22.81
CA GLU A 45 -30.08 -2.88 21.41
C GLU A 45 -29.48 -1.79 20.51
N GLU A 46 -29.92 -0.54 20.67
CA GLU A 46 -29.36 0.61 19.95
C GLU A 46 -27.87 0.80 20.24
N ALA A 47 -27.45 0.68 21.51
CA ALA A 47 -26.04 0.77 21.89
C ALA A 47 -25.21 -0.36 21.28
N GLN A 48 -25.74 -1.60 21.27
CA GLN A 48 -25.07 -2.74 20.67
C GLN A 48 -24.97 -2.61 19.15
N GLN A 49 -26.00 -2.08 18.49
CA GLN A 49 -25.95 -1.76 17.07
C GLN A 49 -24.94 -0.66 16.77
N ALA A 50 -24.91 0.41 17.57
CA ALA A 50 -23.95 1.50 17.44
C ALA A 50 -22.51 1.01 17.64
N GLU A 51 -22.26 0.16 18.64
CA GLU A 51 -20.94 -0.46 18.87
C GLU A 51 -20.55 -1.35 17.69
N ASN A 52 -21.45 -2.19 17.19
CA ASN A 52 -21.19 -3.03 16.03
C ASN A 52 -20.91 -2.19 14.77
N LEU A 53 -21.65 -1.09 14.59
CA LEU A 53 -21.45 -0.17 13.49
C LEU A 53 -20.10 0.55 13.63
N GLU A 54 -19.73 1.02 14.82
CA GLU A 54 -18.44 1.66 15.09
C GLU A 54 -17.29 0.67 14.94
N ARG A 55 -17.42 -0.58 15.40
CA ARG A 55 -16.45 -1.66 15.17
C ARG A 55 -16.30 -1.95 13.67
N ARG A 56 -17.40 -1.99 12.91
CA ARG A 56 -17.38 -2.18 11.45
C ARG A 56 -16.85 -0.95 10.69
N GLN A 57 -17.08 0.27 11.19
CA GLN A 57 -16.59 1.51 10.58
C GLN A 57 -15.12 1.80 10.92
N LYS A 58 -14.66 1.42 12.13
CA LYS A 58 -13.25 1.43 12.53
C LYS A 58 -12.44 0.37 11.77
N GLY A 59 -13.07 -0.73 11.36
CA GLY A 59 -12.55 -1.66 10.36
C GLY A 59 -12.76 -1.11 8.96
N GLU A 60 -12.05 -0.04 8.65
CA GLU A 60 -11.73 0.47 7.31
C GLU A 60 -12.55 -0.19 6.18
N GLN A 61 -13.62 0.48 5.75
CA GLN A 61 -14.29 0.15 4.50
C GLN A 61 -13.36 0.53 3.35
N PHE A 62 -12.26 -0.20 3.17
CA PHE A 62 -11.44 -0.15 1.98
C PHE A 62 -12.26 -0.74 0.84
N LYS A 63 -13.11 0.08 0.26
CA LYS A 63 -13.62 -0.17 -1.07
C LYS A 63 -12.41 -0.06 -1.98
N ILE A 64 -11.96 -1.18 -2.54
CA ILE A 64 -10.93 -1.18 -3.58
C ILE A 64 -11.57 -0.49 -4.80
N ILE A 65 -11.33 0.81 -4.95
CA ILE A 65 -11.86 1.61 -6.07
C ILE A 65 -11.01 1.37 -7.33
N ASP A 66 -9.71 1.11 -7.16
CA ASP A 66 -8.79 0.75 -8.24
C ASP A 66 -7.97 -0.46 -7.79
N ALA A 67 -8.04 -1.54 -8.57
CA ALA A 67 -7.26 -2.74 -8.31
C ALA A 67 -5.78 -2.47 -8.59
N ALA A 68 -4.89 -3.19 -7.90
CA ALA A 68 -3.46 -3.07 -8.13
C ALA A 68 -3.13 -3.38 -9.60
N ARG A 69 -2.73 -2.35 -10.36
CA ARG A 69 -2.27 -2.51 -11.74
C ARG A 69 -0.86 -3.09 -11.71
N LEU A 70 -0.66 -4.21 -12.40
CA LEU A 70 0.69 -4.70 -12.64
C LEU A 70 1.45 -3.65 -13.47
N PRO A 71 2.73 -3.39 -13.16
CA PRO A 71 3.52 -2.45 -13.92
C PRO A 71 3.69 -2.95 -15.36
N GLU A 72 3.18 -2.20 -16.33
CA GLU A 72 3.29 -2.51 -17.77
C GLU A 72 4.74 -2.49 -18.28
N LYS A 73 5.64 -1.85 -17.51
CA LYS A 73 7.06 -1.72 -17.85
C LYS A 73 7.92 -2.11 -16.64
N PRO A 74 9.08 -2.75 -16.86
CA PRO A 74 9.99 -3.08 -15.78
C PRO A 74 10.40 -1.81 -15.02
N PHE A 75 10.24 -1.82 -13.71
CA PHE A 75 10.68 -0.70 -12.86
C PHE A 75 12.21 -0.55 -12.86
N ARG A 76 12.95 -1.67 -13.06
CA ARG A 76 14.40 -1.75 -13.15
C ARG A 76 14.79 -3.01 -13.95
N PRO A 77 15.98 -3.07 -14.60
CA PRO A 77 16.89 -1.97 -14.92
C PRO A 77 16.54 -1.28 -16.25
N ASP A 78 16.99 -0.02 -16.42
CA ASP A 78 16.87 0.71 -17.70
C ASP A 78 17.85 0.12 -18.74
N ILE A 79 17.39 -0.90 -19.47
CA ILE A 79 18.19 -1.67 -20.44
C ILE A 79 18.87 -0.74 -21.47
N LEU A 80 18.16 0.30 -21.91
CA LEU A 80 18.69 1.28 -22.86
C LEU A 80 19.91 2.03 -22.33
N LYS A 81 19.93 2.39 -21.04
CA LYS A 81 21.06 3.09 -20.41
C LYS A 81 22.28 2.17 -20.29
N ILE A 82 22.06 0.93 -19.87
CA ILE A 82 23.14 -0.07 -19.75
C ILE A 82 23.78 -0.34 -21.11
N LEU A 83 22.95 -0.50 -22.15
CA LEU A 83 23.44 -0.75 -23.51
C LEU A 83 24.26 0.44 -24.04
N LEU A 84 23.78 1.68 -23.84
CA LEU A 84 24.51 2.87 -24.25
C LEU A 84 25.84 3.01 -23.53
N ILE A 85 25.89 2.77 -22.22
CA ILE A 85 27.13 2.81 -21.43
C ILE A 85 28.11 1.73 -21.87
N GLY A 86 27.63 0.50 -22.10
CA GLY A 86 28.47 -0.60 -22.57
C GLY A 86 29.07 -0.32 -23.96
N LEU A 87 28.27 0.23 -24.87
CA LEU A 87 28.71 0.56 -26.23
C LEU A 87 29.75 1.68 -26.22
N THR A 88 29.52 2.75 -25.46
CA THR A 88 30.48 3.87 -25.38
C THR A 88 31.78 3.46 -24.72
N LEU A 89 31.74 2.70 -23.62
CA LEU A 89 32.94 2.18 -22.98
C LEU A 89 33.71 1.20 -23.87
N GLY A 90 33.00 0.32 -24.57
CA GLY A 90 33.61 -0.63 -25.50
C GLY A 90 34.35 0.06 -26.64
N LEU A 91 33.72 1.05 -27.28
CA LEU A 91 34.36 1.86 -28.32
C LEU A 91 35.54 2.66 -27.77
N ALA A 92 35.36 3.37 -26.64
CA ALA A 92 36.41 4.16 -26.04
C ALA A 92 37.63 3.30 -25.64
N SER A 93 37.40 2.12 -25.08
CA SER A 93 38.45 1.18 -24.73
C SER A 93 39.16 0.61 -25.97
N GLY A 94 38.40 0.25 -27.02
CA GLY A 94 38.98 -0.22 -28.28
C GLY A 94 39.88 0.81 -28.95
N PHE A 95 39.39 2.05 -29.11
CA PHE A 95 40.19 3.15 -29.65
C PHE A 95 41.38 3.49 -28.75
N GLY A 96 41.16 3.52 -27.42
CA GLY A 96 42.22 3.78 -26.46
C GLY A 96 43.35 2.75 -26.53
N LEU A 97 43.02 1.46 -26.64
CA LEU A 97 44.01 0.39 -26.79
C LEU A 97 44.73 0.44 -28.14
N ALA A 98 44.03 0.72 -29.23
CA ALA A 98 44.65 0.87 -30.54
C ALA A 98 45.63 2.05 -30.57
N PHE A 99 45.22 3.20 -30.04
CA PHE A 99 46.07 4.39 -29.93
C PHE A 99 47.26 4.16 -29.01
N PHE A 100 47.04 3.54 -27.85
CA PHE A 100 48.11 3.19 -26.91
C PHE A 100 49.13 2.23 -27.55
N ARG A 101 48.66 1.24 -28.31
CA ARG A 101 49.50 0.30 -29.03
C ARG A 101 50.34 1.00 -30.10
N GLU A 102 49.75 1.90 -30.88
CA GLU A 102 50.48 2.65 -31.91
C GLU A 102 51.51 3.60 -31.29
N GLN A 103 51.19 4.26 -30.16
CA GLN A 103 52.15 5.09 -29.43
C GLN A 103 53.35 4.31 -28.88
N MET A 104 53.18 3.02 -28.61
CA MET A 104 54.26 2.14 -28.15
C MET A 104 55.06 1.55 -29.32
N ASP A 105 54.53 1.64 -30.55
CA ASP A 105 55.20 1.23 -31.77
C ASP A 105 56.07 2.37 -32.32
N HIS A 106 57.36 2.37 -31.98
CA HIS A 106 58.34 3.33 -32.51
C HIS A 106 58.91 2.92 -33.88
N SER A 107 58.17 2.15 -34.68
CA SER A 107 58.61 1.77 -36.02
C SER A 107 58.34 2.89 -37.03
N PHE A 108 59.38 3.37 -37.71
CA PHE A 108 59.23 4.25 -38.87
C PHE A 108 58.63 3.45 -40.04
N ARG A 109 57.45 3.84 -40.50
CA ARG A 109 56.74 3.16 -41.61
C ARG A 109 56.93 3.90 -42.94
N ASP A 110 57.14 5.21 -42.87
CA ASP A 110 57.30 6.07 -44.05
C ASP A 110 58.75 6.56 -44.19
N ALA A 111 59.20 6.67 -45.44
CA ALA A 111 60.54 7.14 -45.75
C ALA A 111 60.70 8.61 -45.37
N GLU A 112 59.67 9.43 -45.57
CA GLU A 112 59.68 10.84 -45.20
C GLU A 112 59.86 11.05 -43.69
N ASP A 113 59.21 10.24 -42.85
CA ASP A 113 59.33 10.30 -41.38
C ASP A 113 60.74 9.94 -40.90
N LEU A 114 61.40 9.00 -41.59
CA LEU A 114 62.79 8.61 -41.33
C LEU A 114 63.77 9.70 -41.77
N GLU A 115 63.57 10.31 -42.94
CA GLU A 115 64.39 11.44 -43.42
C GLU A 115 64.28 12.64 -42.46
N ALA A 116 63.07 12.98 -42.02
CA ALA A 116 62.82 14.10 -41.12
C ALA A 116 63.42 13.89 -39.71
N THR A 117 63.40 12.66 -39.21
CA THR A 117 63.89 12.34 -37.86
C THR A 117 65.41 12.16 -37.81
N VAL A 118 66.00 11.52 -38.83
CA VAL A 118 67.43 11.16 -38.83
C VAL A 118 68.28 12.14 -39.66
N GLY A 119 67.67 12.95 -40.53
CA GLY A 119 68.34 13.99 -41.31
C GLY A 119 69.13 13.49 -42.53
N PHE A 120 69.03 12.21 -42.88
CA PHE A 120 69.65 11.64 -44.07
C PHE A 120 68.60 11.37 -45.15
N LYS A 121 68.97 11.59 -46.41
CA LYS A 121 68.11 11.33 -47.57
C LYS A 121 68.07 9.83 -47.88
N VAL A 122 66.87 9.28 -48.04
CA VAL A 122 66.61 7.89 -48.43
C VAL A 122 66.98 7.72 -49.90
N LEU A 123 67.90 6.79 -50.17
CA LEU A 123 68.43 6.54 -51.51
C LEU A 123 67.60 5.53 -52.30
N ALA A 124 66.95 4.57 -51.63
CA ALA A 124 66.08 3.58 -52.22
C ALA A 124 65.15 2.96 -51.16
N ASN A 125 63.90 2.69 -51.51
CA ASN A 125 62.95 1.92 -50.69
C ASN A 125 62.80 0.52 -51.29
N ILE A 126 63.09 -0.52 -50.50
CA ILE A 126 62.95 -1.92 -50.94
C ILE A 126 61.65 -2.47 -50.33
N PRO A 127 60.60 -2.70 -51.14
CA PRO A 127 59.36 -3.24 -50.63
C PRO A 127 59.56 -4.67 -50.15
N LYS A 128 59.05 -4.98 -48.96
CA LYS A 128 59.05 -6.34 -48.43
C LYS A 128 58.04 -7.18 -49.21
N ILE A 129 58.52 -8.08 -50.07
CA ILE A 129 57.67 -9.04 -50.79
C ILE A 129 57.38 -10.20 -49.84
N GLU A 130 56.18 -10.25 -49.27
CA GLU A 130 55.77 -11.40 -48.47
C GLU A 130 55.38 -12.57 -49.38
N LYS A 131 56.01 -13.73 -49.19
CA LYS A 131 55.62 -14.96 -49.89
C LYS A 131 54.25 -15.39 -49.39
N LYS A 132 53.30 -15.48 -50.32
CA LYS A 132 51.99 -16.08 -50.07
C LYS A 132 52.20 -17.54 -49.66
N ALA A 133 51.91 -17.86 -48.39
CA ALA A 133 51.90 -19.22 -47.90
C ALA A 133 50.83 -20.01 -48.67
N ALA A 134 51.23 -21.17 -49.21
CA ALA A 134 50.37 -22.11 -49.92
C ALA A 134 49.51 -22.91 -48.95
#